data_AF-A0A382J222-F1
#
_entry.id   AF-A0A382J222-F1
#
_cell.length_a   1.000
_cell.length_b   1.000
_cell.length_c   1.000
_cell.angle_alpha   90.00
_cell.angle_beta   90.00
_cell.angle_gamma   90.00
#
_symmetry.space_group_name_H-M   'P 1'
#
loop_
_entity.id
_entity.type
_entity.pdbx_description
1 polymer ?
#
loop_
_entity_poly.entity_id
_entity_poly.type
_entity_poly.pdbx_seq_one_letter_code
_entity_poly.pdbx_strand_id
1 'polypeptide(L)' 'MAAQLADEDIYVTGFSVPVVPHGKARIRTPKSSAHSADDIQRSIEVVRKVGKALAVI' A
#
# COMPACT_ATOMS: atom_id res chain seq x y z
N MET A 1 3.69 2.75 -6.92
CA MET A 1 2.71 2.44 -5.86
C MET A 1 3.20 2.94 -4.50
N ALA A 2 4.20 2.34 -3.84
CA ALA A 2 4.61 2.73 -2.48
C ALA A 2 5.00 4.23 -2.35
N ALA A 3 5.79 4.77 -3.29
CA ALA A 3 6.13 6.19 -3.30
C ALA A 3 4.89 7.11 -3.37
N GLN A 4 3.97 6.85 -4.29
CA GLN A 4 2.73 7.61 -4.42
C GLN A 4 1.77 7.45 -3.24
N LEU A 5 1.83 6.34 -2.51
CA LEU A 5 1.08 6.19 -1.26
C LEU A 5 1.70 7.04 -0.15
N ALA A 6 3.02 7.17 -0.11
CA ALA A 6 3.70 8.04 0.85
C ALA A 6 3.37 9.52 0.63
N ASP A 7 3.20 9.95 -0.63
CA ASP A 7 2.74 11.31 -0.97
C ASP A 7 1.31 11.60 -0.47
N GLU A 8 0.52 10.56 -0.19
CA GLU A 8 -0.87 10.65 0.33
C GLU A 8 -0.95 10.30 1.84
N ASP A 9 0.18 10.42 2.55
CA ASP A 9 0.34 10.11 3.99
C ASP A 9 0.14 8.63 4.37
N ILE A 10 0.26 7.70 3.42
CA ILE A 10 0.19 6.25 3.67
C ILE A 10 1.58 5.63 3.51
N TYR A 11 2.25 5.42 4.64
CA TYR A 11 3.58 4.81 4.65
C TYR A 11 3.52 3.27 4.60
N VAL A 12 4.01 2.70 3.49
CA VAL A 12 4.06 1.24 3.28
C VAL A 12 5.34 0.82 2.57
N THR A 13 5.77 -0.42 2.80
CA THR A 13 6.96 -0.99 2.17
C THR A 13 6.58 -1.90 1.00
N GLY A 14 7.13 -1.60 -0.18
CA GLY A 14 7.11 -2.49 -1.33
C GLY A 14 8.17 -3.58 -1.22
N PHE A 15 7.79 -4.81 -1.53
CA PHE A 15 8.69 -5.96 -1.57
C PHE A 15 8.87 -6.43 -3.00
N SER A 16 10.12 -6.53 -3.43
CA SER A 16 10.56 -7.04 -4.73
C SER A 16 11.72 -8.02 -4.55
N VAL A 17 12.25 -8.54 -5.65
CA VAL A 17 13.43 -9.43 -5.65
C VAL A 17 14.62 -8.69 -4.98
N PRO A 18 15.38 -9.35 -4.08
CA PRO A 18 15.40 -10.78 -3.74
C PRO A 18 14.45 -11.19 -2.60
N VAL A 19 13.71 -10.26 -1.99
CA VAL A 19 12.87 -10.53 -0.81
C VAL A 19 11.64 -11.37 -1.17
N VAL A 20 11.16 -11.27 -2.41
CA VAL A 20 10.11 -12.12 -2.99
C VAL A 20 10.55 -12.63 -4.37
N PRO A 21 10.04 -13.77 -4.85
CA PRO A 21 10.36 -14.28 -6.18
C PRO A 21 10.03 -13.28 -7.31
N HIS A 22 10.70 -13.43 -8.45
CA HIS A 22 10.39 -12.67 -9.66
C HIS A 22 8.90 -12.76 -10.02
N GLY A 23 8.32 -11.64 -10.46
CA GLY A 23 6.90 -11.54 -10.82
C GLY A 23 5.93 -11.54 -9.62
N LYS A 24 6.41 -11.65 -8.37
CA LYS A 24 5.58 -11.65 -7.16
C LYS A 24 5.80 -10.41 -6.28
N ALA A 25 6.17 -9.29 -6.89
CA ALA A 25 6.29 -8.02 -6.19
C ALA A 25 4.94 -7.64 -5.54
N ARG A 26 4.98 -7.17 -4.30
CA ARG A 26 3.77 -6.88 -3.52
C ARG A 26 4.05 -5.83 -2.45
N ILE A 27 3.00 -5.16 -2.00
CA ILE A 27 3.07 -4.30 -0.81
C ILE A 27 2.60 -5.12 0.39
N ARG A 28 3.30 -5.02 1.52
CA ARG A 28 2.83 -5.59 2.78
C ARG A 28 2.24 -4.46 3.63
N THR A 29 0.98 -4.61 4.02
CA THR A 29 0.29 -3.70 4.92
C THR A 29 0.20 -4.34 6.31
N PRO A 30 1.10 -4.01 7.25
CA PRO A 30 0.96 -4.48 8.62
C PRO A 30 -0.28 -3.83 9.26
N LYS A 31 -1.04 -4.59 10.03
CA LYS A 31 -2.11 -4.06 10.86
C LYS A 31 -1.64 -4.05 12.32
N SER A 32 -2.04 -3.02 13.04
CA SER A 32 -1.80 -2.84 14.47
C SER A 32 -3.12 -2.56 15.16
N SER A 33 -3.27 -2.96 16.43
CA SER A 33 -4.41 -2.57 17.27
C SER A 33 -4.45 -1.06 17.55
N ALA A 34 -3.35 -0.34 17.26
CA ALA A 34 -3.28 1.11 17.38
C ALA A 34 -4.02 1.86 16.25
N HIS A 35 -4.38 1.19 15.16
CA HIS A 35 -5.13 1.84 14.07
C HIS A 35 -6.63 1.88 14.40
N SER A 36 -7.23 3.04 14.20
CA SER A 36 -8.68 3.23 14.26
C SER A 36 -9.38 2.68 13.01
N ALA A 37 -10.70 2.54 13.07
CA ALA A 37 -11.49 2.18 11.90
C ALA A 37 -11.36 3.23 10.77
N ASP A 38 -11.28 4.51 11.14
CA ASP A 38 -11.15 5.62 10.20
C ASP A 38 -9.78 5.61 9.51
N ASP A 39 -8.70 5.28 10.22
CA ASP A 39 -7.37 5.09 9.61
C ASP A 39 -7.41 3.99 8.54
N ILE A 40 -8.08 2.88 8.85
CA ILE A 40 -8.23 1.76 7.91
C ILE A 40 -9.04 2.20 6.70
N GLN A 41 -10.17 2.87 6.90
CA GLN A 41 -11.03 3.32 5.82
C GLN A 41 -10.32 4.33 4.91
N ARG A 42 -9.61 5.31 5.48
CA ARG A 42 -8.77 6.26 4.74
C ARG A 42 -7.71 5.53 3.93
N SER A 43 -7.02 4.55 4.53
CA SER A 43 -5.97 3.80 3.83
C SER A 43 -6.53 3.03 2.61
N ILE A 44 -7.73 2.46 2.72
CA ILE A 44 -8.40 1.76 1.62
C ILE A 44 -8.72 2.73 0.48
N GLU A 45 -9.24 3.90 0.78
CA GLU A 45 -9.61 4.91 -0.23
C GLU A 45 -8.39 5.43 -0.99
N VAL A 46 -7.32 5.76 -0.27
CA VAL A 46 -6.05 6.20 -0.84
C VAL A 46 -5.42 5.10 -1.69
N VAL A 47 -5.38 3.85 -1.20
CA VAL A 47 -4.87 2.71 -1.97
C VAL A 47 -5.67 2.49 -3.24
N ARG A 48 -7.00 2.63 -3.18
CA ARG A 48 -7.87 2.52 -4.36
C ARG A 48 -7.59 3.65 -5.36
N LYS A 49 -7.42 4.90 -4.89
CA LYS A 49 -7.10 6.06 -5.72
C LYS A 49 -5.79 5.86 -6.48
N VAL A 50 -4.71 5.52 -5.76
CA VAL A 50 -3.38 5.30 -6.35
C VAL A 50 -3.37 4.06 -7.25
N GLY A 51 -4.04 2.98 -6.84
CA GLY A 51 -4.13 1.74 -7.61
C GLY A 51 -4.76 1.95 -8.99
N LYS A 52 -5.84 2.74 -9.06
CA LYS A 52 -6.47 3.15 -10.32
C LYS A 52 -5.57 4.04 -11.16
N ALA A 53 -4.90 5.01 -10.56
CA ALA A 53 -3.98 5.92 -11.26
C ALA A 53 -2.80 5.17 -11.91
N LEU A 54 -2.38 4.06 -11.30
CA LEU A 54 -1.33 3.18 -11.82
C LEU A 54 -1.84 2.02 -12.68
N ALA A 55 -3.15 1.95 -12.95
CA ALA A 55 -3.80 0.87 -13.70
C ALA A 55 -3.48 -0.55 -13.16
N VAL A 56 -3.36 -0.68 -11.84
CA VAL A 56 -3.16 -1.97 -11.15
C VAL A 56 -4.51 -2.64 -10.81
N ILE A 57 -5.56 -1.83 -10.69
CA ILE A 57 -6.96 -2.22 -10.44
C ILE A 57 -7.92 -1.39 -11.29
#